data_AF-A0A538RU58-F1
#
_entry.id   AF-A0A538RU58-F1
#
_cell.length_a   1.000
_cell.length_b   1.000
_cell.length_c   1.000
_cell.angle_alpha   90.00
_cell.angle_beta   90.00
_cell.angle_gamma   90.00
#
_symmetry.space_group_name_H-M   'P 1'
#
loop_
_entity.id
_entity.type
_entity.pdbx_description
1 polymer ?
#
loop_
_entity_poly.entity_id
_entity_poly.type
_entity_poly.pdbx_seq_one_letter_code
_entity_poly.pdbx_strand_id
1 'polypeptide(L)' 'MAKVLVIDDEQGIRDLLDTLLRRKGLELFRRERPDVVVLDLKMPWMDGLAVLQQVRSLDPRMPVIILTGAGTPETE' A
#
# COMPACT_ATOMS: atom_id res chain seq x y z
N MET A 1 -5.38 5.58 -17.89
CA MET A 1 -4.54 4.47 -17.41
C MET A 1 -4.39 4.69 -15.92
N ALA A 2 -4.75 3.71 -15.09
CA ALA A 2 -4.79 3.89 -13.64
C ALA A 2 -3.38 3.77 -13.05
N LYS A 3 -3.07 4.58 -12.03
CA LYS A 3 -1.82 4.57 -11.29
C LYS A 3 -2.04 4.01 -9.90
N VAL A 4 -1.29 2.98 -9.54
CA VAL A 4 -1.38 2.32 -8.24
C VAL A 4 -0.13 2.63 -7.43
N LEU A 5 -0.32 3.05 -6.19
CA LEU A 5 0.75 3.10 -5.22
C LEU A 5 0.73 1.86 -4.34
N VAL A 6 1.90 1.25 -4.09
CA VAL A 6 2.07 0.21 -3.07
C VAL A 6 2.95 0.75 -1.93
N ILE A 7 2.48 0.62 -0.69
CA ILE A 7 3.23 0.90 0.55
C ILE A 7 3.28 -0.38 1.37
N ASP A 8 4.46 -0.97 1.43
CA ASP A 8 4.77 -2.21 2.12
C ASP A 8 6.27 -2.15 2.45
N ASP A 9 6.73 -2.66 3.60
CA ASP A 9 8.14 -2.64 3.97
C ASP A 9 8.92 -3.86 3.44
N GLU A 10 8.23 -4.95 3.10
CA GLU A 10 8.81 -6.12 2.46
C GLU A 10 9.06 -5.91 0.97
N GLN A 11 10.33 -5.98 0.56
CA GLN A 11 10.71 -5.82 -0.85
C GLN A 11 10.07 -6.89 -1.75
N GLY A 12 9.95 -8.14 -1.27
CA GLY A 12 9.32 -9.21 -2.04
C GLY A 12 7.86 -8.96 -2.37
N ILE A 13 7.09 -8.37 -1.45
CA ILE A 13 5.69 -8.00 -1.69
C ILE A 13 5.61 -6.85 -2.69
N ARG A 14 6.47 -5.83 -2.55
CA ARG A 14 6.55 -4.74 -3.53
C ARG A 14 6.88 -5.26 -4.92
N ASP A 15 7.86 -6.13 -5.08
CA ASP A 15 8.29 -6.67 -6.38
C ASP A 15 7.22 -7.60 -6.99
N LEU A 16 6.52 -8.38 -6.16
CA LEU A 16 5.40 -9.21 -6.59
C LEU A 16 4.24 -8.36 -7.08
N LEU A 17 3.80 -7.40 -6.27
CA LEU A 17 2.71 -6.50 -6.63
C LEU A 17 3.11 -5.65 -7.84
N ASP A 18 4.34 -5.17 -7.90
CA ASP A 18 4.86 -4.49 -9.07
C ASP A 18 4.86 -5.42 -10.29
N THR A 19 5.20 -6.70 -10.18
CA THR A 19 5.10 -7.65 -11.32
C THR A 19 3.65 -7.90 -11.77
N LEU A 20 2.75 -8.15 -10.81
CA LEU A 20 1.33 -8.40 -11.07
C LEU A 20 0.62 -7.16 -11.62
N LEU A 21 0.93 -6.00 -11.02
CA LEU A 21 0.39 -4.70 -11.38
C LEU A 21 1.15 -4.07 -12.54
N ARG A 22 2.37 -4.46 -12.91
CA ARG A 22 3.08 -3.98 -14.13
C ARG A 22 2.47 -4.49 -15.41
N ARG A 23 1.48 -5.38 -15.33
CA ARG A 23 0.44 -5.47 -16.35
C ARG A 23 -0.36 -4.15 -16.53
N LYS A 24 -0.08 -3.12 -15.71
CA LYS A 24 -0.12 -1.65 -15.87
C LYS A 24 0.41 -0.90 -14.60
N GLY A 25 1.72 -0.58 -14.62
CA GLY A 25 2.60 0.33 -13.82
C GLY A 25 2.16 1.08 -12.53
N LEU A 26 3.00 1.82 -11.83
CA LEU A 26 4.44 2.15 -11.89
C LEU A 26 4.74 2.84 -10.54
N GLU A 27 6.01 2.79 -10.08
CA GLU A 27 6.58 3.76 -9.13
C GLU A 27 5.98 5.14 -9.36
N LEU A 28 5.41 5.81 -8.34
CA LEU A 28 5.24 7.28 -8.23
C LEU A 28 4.17 7.60 -7.17
N PHE A 29 4.53 7.59 -5.89
CA PHE A 29 3.65 8.15 -4.87
C PHE A 29 3.63 9.67 -4.89
N ARG A 30 4.83 10.28 -4.91
CA ARG A 30 5.01 11.69 -4.54
C ARG A 30 4.80 12.66 -5.69
N ARG A 31 4.65 12.18 -6.92
CA ARG A 31 4.59 13.02 -8.12
C ARG A 31 3.32 12.87 -8.94
N GLU A 32 2.59 11.75 -8.83
CA GLU A 32 1.67 11.37 -9.90
C GLU A 32 0.20 11.22 -9.55
N ARG A 33 -0.19 11.48 -8.29
CA ARG A 33 -1.58 11.37 -7.80
C ARG A 33 -2.20 10.02 -8.20
N PRO A 34 -1.91 8.94 -7.44
CA PRO A 34 -2.44 7.63 -7.74
C PRO A 34 -3.98 7.62 -7.69
N ASP A 35 -4.58 6.69 -8.44
CA ASP A 35 -6.04 6.47 -8.41
C ASP A 35 -6.43 5.56 -7.23
N VAL A 36 -5.46 4.79 -6.70
CA VAL A 36 -5.63 3.89 -5.54
C VAL A 36 -4.30 3.65 -4.84
N VAL A 37 -4.36 3.51 -3.51
CA VAL A 37 -3.24 3.10 -2.65
C VAL A 37 -3.47 1.67 -2.15
N VAL A 38 -2.47 0.81 -2.27
CA VAL A 38 -2.37 -0.48 -1.58
C VAL A 38 -1.44 -0.29 -0.40
N LEU A 39 -1.89 -0.59 0.81
CA LEU A 39 -1.19 -0.31 2.05
C LEU A 39 -1.18 -1.56 2.95
N ASP A 40 0.00 -1.98 3.38
CA ASP A 40 0.12 -2.90 4.52
C ASP A 40 0.04 -2.12 5.84
N LEU A 41 -0.62 -2.74 6.83
CA LEU A 41 -0.72 -2.22 8.19
C LEU A 41 0.32 -2.84 9.13
N LYS A 42 0.83 -4.04 8.82
CA LYS A 42 1.75 -4.79 9.70
C LYS A 42 3.21 -4.60 9.27
N MET A 43 3.67 -3.36 9.26
CA MET A 43 5.07 -3.05 8.98
C MET A 43 5.87 -2.91 10.29
N PRO A 44 6.93 -3.70 10.54
CA PRO A 44 7.75 -3.61 11.75
C PRO A 44 8.42 -2.24 11.99
N TRP A 45 8.64 -1.45 10.95
CA TRP A 45 9.41 -0.21 11.02
C TRP A 45 8.57 1.06 10.82
N MET A 46 7.29 0.92 10.46
CA MET A 46 6.42 2.04 10.13
C MET A 46 4.98 1.74 10.55
N ASP A 47 4.33 2.66 11.25
CA ASP A 47 2.91 2.47 11.61
C ASP A 47 2.03 2.69 10.38
N GLY A 48 1.51 1.59 9.80
CA GLY A 48 0.63 1.66 8.64
C GLY A 48 -0.68 2.41 8.92
N LEU A 49 -1.15 2.47 10.16
CA LEU A 49 -2.32 3.27 10.52
C LEU A 49 -1.99 4.77 10.50
N ALA A 50 -0.81 5.16 10.96
CA ALA A 50 -0.33 6.53 10.84
C ALA A 50 -0.16 6.94 9.36
N VAL A 51 0.31 6.03 8.51
CA VAL A 51 0.37 6.25 7.05
C VAL A 51 -1.03 6.45 6.47
N LEU A 52 -2.01 5.62 6.84
CA LEU A 52 -3.39 5.77 6.41
C LEU A 52 -3.96 7.14 6.80
N GLN A 53 -3.71 7.58 8.04
CA GLN A 53 -4.13 8.90 8.52
C GLN A 53 -3.53 10.03 7.67
N GLN A 54 -2.23 9.94 7.35
CA GLN A 54 -1.58 10.92 6.48
C GLN A 54 -2.20 10.94 5.09
N VAL A 55 -2.43 9.77 4.47
CA VAL A 55 -3.09 9.67 3.15
C VAL A 55 -4.47 10.33 3.19
N ARG A 56 -5.28 10.04 4.21
CA ARG A 56 -6.62 10.63 4.38
C ARG A 56 -6.58 12.14 4.65
N SER A 57 -5.55 12.64 5.33
CA SER A 57 -5.38 14.07 5.56
C SER A 57 -5.04 14.83 4.27
N LEU A 58 -4.31 14.19 3.35
CA LEU A 58 -3.93 14.75 2.05
C LEU A 58 -5.06 14.66 1.03
N ASP A 59 -5.77 13.53 0.99
CA ASP A 59 -6.97 13.33 0.18
C ASP A 59 -7.96 12.41 0.90
N PRO A 60 -9.03 12.98 1.49
CA PRO A 60 -10.05 12.20 2.19
C PRO A 60 -10.74 11.16 1.30
N ARG A 61 -10.79 11.40 -0.02
CA ARG A 61 -11.48 10.55 -1.00
C ARG A 61 -10.58 9.51 -1.65
N MET A 62 -9.28 9.50 -1.35
CA MET A 62 -8.35 8.52 -1.91
C MET A 62 -8.82 7.09 -1.63
N PRO A 63 -9.03 6.25 -2.65
CA PRO A 63 -9.28 4.83 -2.46
C PRO A 63 -8.05 4.16 -1.86
N VAL A 64 -8.23 3.45 -0.74
CA VAL A 64 -7.16 2.70 -0.08
C VAL A 64 -7.59 1.26 0.08
N ILE A 65 -6.79 0.34 -0.44
CA ILE A 65 -6.90 -1.11 -0.28
C ILE A 65 -5.90 -1.49 0.80
N ILE A 66 -6.38 -2.06 1.90
CA ILE A 66 -5.52 -2.61 2.93
C ILE A 66 -5.17 -4.04 2.54
N LEU A 67 -3.87 -4.33 2.44
CA LEU A 67 -3.36 -5.67 2.16
C LEU A 67 -2.41 -6.02 3.30
N THR A 68 -2.89 -6.83 4.24
CA THR A 68 -2.11 -7.20 5.42
C THR A 68 -2.06 -8.70 5.59
N GLY A 69 -0.89 -9.21 5.99
CA GLY A 69 -0.72 -10.62 6.30
C GLY A 69 -1.57 -11.02 7.50
N ALA A 70 -2.43 -12.02 7.33
CA ALA A 70 -2.96 -12.74 8.47
C ALA A 70 -1.77 -13.43 9.15
N GLY A 71 -1.26 -12.81 10.21
CA GLY A 71 -0.53 -13.58 11.22
C GLY A 71 -1.46 -14.73 11.59
N THR A 72 -0.93 -15.95 11.55
CA THR A 72 -1.58 -17.15 12.08
C THR A 72 -2.47 -16.76 13.27
N PRO A 73 -3.75 -17.20 13.32
CA PRO A 73 -4.58 -16.92 14.49
C PRO A 73 -3.74 -17.27 15.71
N GLU A 74 -3.57 -16.31 16.62
CA GLU A 74 -2.94 -16.56 17.90
C GLU A 74 -3.72 -17.72 18.51
N THR A 75 -3.12 -18.90 18.49
CA THR A 75 -3.68 -20.09 19.12
C THR A 75 -3.66 -19.79 20.61
N GLU A 76 -4.82 -19.41 21.16
CA GLU A 76 -5.08 -19.47 22.60
C GLU A 76 -4.93 -20.91 23.11
#